data_AF-A0A2W2F4B7-F1
#
_entry.id   AF-A0A2W2F4B7-F1
#
_cell.length_a   1.000
_cell.length_b   1.000
_cell.length_c   1.000
_cell.angle_alpha   90.00
_cell.angle_beta   90.00
_cell.angle_gamma   90.00
#
_symmetry.space_group_name_H-M   'P 1'
#
loop_
_entity.id
_entity.type
_entity.pdbx_description
1 polymer ?
#
loop_
_entity_poly.entity_id
_entity_poly.type
_entity_poly.pdbx_seq_one_letter_code
_entity_poly.pdbx_strand_id
1 'polypeptide(L)'
;MADLVYAAGSVLVVVSTLLALSCVVIYSLTAGWWRSPMGRHLFSFMAVLAAGLSLWSVQLLTSGRFAGPTDTHLLWLYVRALAFLAFAWVLSWRLVIIARAQLAERRVRRKEKGS
;
A
#
# COMPACT_ATOMS: atom_id res chain seq x y z
N MET A 1 10.20 28.18 -8.91
CA MET A 1 9.45 27.16 -9.68
C MET A 1 9.52 25.78 -9.02
N ALA A 2 10.71 25.31 -8.61
CA ALA A 2 10.85 24.03 -7.89
C ALA A 2 9.96 23.94 -6.64
N ASP A 3 9.87 25.02 -5.85
CA ASP A 3 9.07 25.03 -4.61
C ASP A 3 7.56 24.88 -4.87
N LEU A 4 7.09 25.44 -5.99
CA LEU A 4 5.68 25.38 -6.39
C LEU A 4 5.30 23.97 -6.87
N VAL A 5 6.21 23.30 -7.58
CA VAL A 5 6.08 21.89 -7.98
C VAL A 5 6.10 20.98 -6.74
N TYR A 6 6.97 21.26 -5.77
CA TYR A 6 7.04 20.52 -4.50
C TYR A 6 5.76 20.68 -3.65
N ALA A 7 5.26 21.91 -3.53
CA ALA A 7 4.02 22.19 -2.80
C ALA A 7 2.81 21.49 -3.45
N ALA A 8 2.70 21.57 -4.78
CA ALA A 8 1.64 20.88 -5.53
C ALA A 8 1.71 19.36 -5.35
N GLY A 9 2.91 18.77 -5.44
CA GLY A 9 3.12 17.34 -5.18
C GLY A 9 2.75 16.92 -3.76
N SER A 10 3.08 17.76 -2.77
CA SER A 10 2.79 17.50 -1.35
C SER A 10 1.28 17.53 -1.08
N VAL A 11 0.57 18.51 -1.63
CA VAL A 11 -0.90 18.58 -1.56
C VAL A 11 -1.53 17.35 -2.21
N LEU A 12 -1.03 16.94 -3.38
CA LEU A 12 -1.52 15.76 -4.09
C LEU A 12 -1.38 14.49 -3.25
N VAL A 13 -0.25 14.34 -2.52
CA VAL A 13 -0.04 13.20 -1.62
C VAL A 13 -1.00 13.23 -0.44
N VAL A 14 -1.22 14.39 0.20
CA VAL A 14 -2.16 14.52 1.32
C VAL A 14 -3.58 14.17 0.88
N VAL A 15 -4.03 14.72 -0.25
CA VAL A 15 -5.37 14.42 -0.80
C VAL A 15 -5.51 12.94 -1.17
N SER A 16 -4.51 12.35 -1.81
CA SER A 16 -4.51 10.92 -2.15
C SER A 16 -4.54 10.03 -0.90
N THR A 17 -3.87 10.45 0.17
CA THR A 17 -3.88 9.76 1.46
C THR A 17 -5.27 9.77 2.08
N LEU A 18 -5.94 10.92 2.11
CA LEU A 18 -7.30 11.05 2.63
C LEU A 18 -8.30 10.22 1.83
N LEU A 19 -8.19 10.21 0.50
CA LEU A 19 -9.00 9.36 -0.38
C LEU A 19 -8.76 7.87 -0.11
N ALA A 20 -7.49 7.45 -0.01
CA ALA A 20 -7.15 6.06 0.28
C ALA A 20 -7.69 5.60 1.64
N LEU A 21 -7.55 6.43 2.69
CA LEU A 21 -8.12 6.15 4.01
C LEU A 21 -9.64 6.08 3.97
N SER A 22 -10.30 7.01 3.27
CA SER A 22 -11.75 7.01 3.11
C SER A 22 -12.25 5.73 2.43
N CYS A 23 -11.57 5.29 1.37
CA CYS A 23 -11.87 4.02 0.70
C CYS A 23 -11.70 2.82 1.64
N VAL A 24 -10.62 2.78 2.43
CA VAL A 24 -10.41 1.70 3.41
C VAL A 24 -11.51 1.70 4.47
N VAL A 25 -11.87 2.86 5.03
CA VAL A 25 -12.91 2.98 6.05
C VAL A 25 -14.27 2.55 5.48
N ILE A 26 -14.66 3.10 4.33
CA ILE A 26 -15.94 2.76 3.68
C ILE A 26 -15.99 1.26 3.36
N TYR A 27 -14.94 0.70 2.77
CA TYR A 27 -14.89 -0.72 2.43
C TYR A 27 -14.89 -1.60 3.68
N SER A 28 -14.23 -1.16 4.76
CA SER A 28 -14.21 -1.88 6.04
C SER A 28 -15.61 -2.02 6.64
N LEU A 29 -16.44 -0.99 6.50
CA LEU A 29 -17.79 -0.92 7.08
C LEU A 29 -18.85 -1.56 6.19
N THR A 30 -18.70 -1.48 4.87
CA THR A 30 -19.77 -1.84 3.92
C THR A 30 -19.59 -3.21 3.26
N ALA A 31 -18.37 -3.65 2.97
CA ALA A 31 -18.15 -4.74 2.03
C ALA A 31 -18.16 -6.15 2.65
N GLY A 32 -18.38 -6.29 3.96
CA GLY A 32 -18.30 -7.59 4.65
C GLY A 32 -17.00 -8.34 4.32
N TRP A 33 -15.89 -7.59 4.23
CA TRP A 33 -14.62 -8.04 3.64
C TRP A 33 -14.04 -9.29 4.30
N TRP A 34 -14.42 -9.57 5.54
CA TRP A 34 -14.08 -10.78 6.28
C TRP A 34 -14.73 -12.07 5.74
N ARG A 35 -15.84 -11.96 5.00
CA ARG A 35 -16.64 -13.12 4.57
C ARG A 35 -16.02 -13.91 3.41
N SER A 36 -15.33 -13.25 2.48
CA SER A 36 -14.74 -13.93 1.31
C SER A 36 -13.21 -13.86 1.32
N PRO A 37 -12.50 -14.90 0.83
CA PRO A 37 -11.06 -14.85 0.64
C PRO A 37 -10.63 -13.67 -0.23
N MET A 38 -11.38 -13.38 -1.29
CA MET A 38 -11.13 -12.27 -2.22
C MET A 38 -11.32 -10.90 -1.54
N GLY A 39 -12.34 -10.73 -0.71
CA GLY A 39 -12.59 -9.51 0.05
C GLY A 39 -11.47 -9.19 1.05
N ARG A 40 -10.99 -10.21 1.78
CA ARG A 40 -9.82 -10.07 2.68
C ARG A 40 -8.56 -9.67 1.91
N HIS A 41 -8.40 -10.23 0.70
CA HIS A 41 -7.29 -9.90 -0.18
C HIS A 41 -7.33 -8.43 -0.65
N LEU A 42 -8.49 -7.95 -1.09
CA LEU A 42 -8.69 -6.59 -1.60
C LEU A 42 -8.53 -5.55 -0.48
N PHE A 43 -9.16 -5.81 0.68
CA PHE A 43 -9.07 -4.94 1.84
C PHE A 43 -7.64 -4.77 2.33
N SER A 44 -6.89 -5.87 2.46
CA SER A 44 -5.49 -5.80 2.90
C SER A 44 -4.60 -5.06 1.90
N PHE A 45 -4.90 -5.11 0.60
CA PHE A 45 -4.16 -4.35 -0.42
C PHE A 45 -4.43 -2.85 -0.29
N MET A 46 -5.72 -2.46 -0.17
CA MET A 46 -6.11 -1.08 0.08
C MET A 46 -5.52 -0.53 1.39
N ALA A 47 -5.52 -1.33 2.46
CA ALA A 47 -4.96 -0.96 3.75
C ALA A 47 -3.44 -0.72 3.69
N VAL A 48 -2.68 -1.54 2.97
CA VAL A 48 -1.22 -1.37 2.81
C VAL A 48 -0.89 -0.13 1.98
N LEU A 49 -1.64 0.13 0.90
CA LEU A 49 -1.49 1.36 0.13
C LEU A 49 -1.80 2.60 0.96
N ALA A 50 -2.93 2.58 1.69
CA ALA A 50 -3.32 3.67 2.58
C ALA A 50 -2.26 3.90 3.68
N ALA A 51 -1.70 2.83 4.25
CA ALA A 51 -0.65 2.94 5.26
C ALA A 51 0.63 3.57 4.70
N GLY A 52 1.07 3.20 3.50
CA GLY A 52 2.24 3.81 2.85
C GLY A 52 2.04 5.29 2.53
N LEU A 53 0.88 5.64 1.98
CA LEU A 53 0.50 7.04 1.72
C LEU A 53 0.43 7.84 3.03
N SER A 54 -0.15 7.26 4.08
CA SER A 54 -0.22 7.88 5.41
C SER A 54 1.16 8.14 5.98
N LEU A 55 2.08 7.18 5.86
CA LEU A 55 3.46 7.34 6.33
C LEU A 55 4.19 8.50 5.62
N TRP A 56 3.97 8.64 4.31
CA TRP A 56 4.53 9.72 3.51
C TRP A 56 3.87 11.08 3.82
N SER A 57 2.56 11.08 4.03
CA SER A 57 1.82 12.29 4.40
C SER A 57 2.22 12.80 5.78
N VAL A 58 2.39 11.88 6.75
CA VAL A 58 2.96 12.19 8.07
C VAL A 58 4.37 12.75 7.92
N GLN A 59 5.22 12.16 7.07
CA GLN A 59 6.57 12.70 6.80
C GLN A 59 6.51 14.16 6.33
N LEU A 60 5.66 14.46 5.34
CA LEU A 60 5.50 15.82 4.81
C LEU A 60 5.10 16.82 5.90
N LEU A 61 4.20 16.42 6.79
CA LEU A 61 3.69 17.26 7.87
C LEU A 61 4.71 17.44 9.01
N THR A 62 5.38 16.37 9.45
CA THR A 62 6.26 16.41 10.64
C THR A 62 7.65 16.96 10.35
N SER A 63 8.14 16.83 9.12
CA SER A 63 9.49 17.31 8.77
C SER A 63 9.52 18.78 8.38
N GLY A 64 8.37 19.47 8.33
CA GLY A 64 8.28 20.85 7.81
C GLY A 64 8.71 20.97 6.34
N ARG A 65 8.98 19.84 5.66
CA ARG A 65 9.50 19.75 4.29
C ARG A 65 8.44 20.02 3.22
N PHE A 66 7.31 20.63 3.59
CA PHE A 66 6.35 21.15 2.62
C PHE A 66 7.01 22.13 1.62
N ALA A 67 8.16 22.72 1.98
CA ALA A 67 8.89 23.71 1.18
C ALA A 67 10.35 23.34 0.82
N GLY A 68 10.85 22.13 1.07
CA GLY A 68 12.21 21.74 0.64
C GLY A 68 12.98 20.82 1.59
N PRO A 69 14.20 20.37 1.21
CA PRO A 69 14.96 19.39 1.97
C PRO A 69 15.65 20.02 3.18
N THR A 70 15.09 19.83 4.37
CA THR A 70 15.78 20.07 5.64
C THR A 70 16.41 18.77 6.12
N ASP A 71 17.73 18.71 6.20
CA ASP A 71 18.51 17.59 6.73
C ASP A 71 17.83 16.99 7.97
N THR A 72 17.52 15.69 7.97
CA THR A 72 16.89 15.06 9.14
C THR A 72 17.36 13.64 9.40
N HIS A 73 18.01 13.52 10.57
CA HIS A 73 17.90 12.50 11.62
C HIS A 73 17.74 11.01 11.23
N LEU A 74 18.73 10.23 11.65
CA LEU A 74 18.87 8.76 11.56
C LEU A 74 17.60 7.95 11.92
N LEU A 75 16.74 8.42 12.83
CA LEU A 75 15.47 7.78 13.17
C LEU A 75 14.54 7.60 11.96
N TRP A 76 14.58 8.55 11.02
CA TRP A 76 13.77 8.50 9.81
C TRP A 76 14.23 7.40 8.84
N LEU A 77 15.54 7.13 8.80
CA LEU A 77 16.11 6.04 8.01
C LEU A 77 15.56 4.69 8.46
N TYR A 78 15.46 4.45 9.77
CA TYR A 78 14.94 3.21 10.33
C TYR A 78 13.45 3.02 10.07
N VAL A 79 12.63 4.05 10.22
CA VAL A 79 11.19 3.99 9.93
C VAL A 79 10.92 3.71 8.46
N ARG A 80 11.67 4.39 7.56
CA ARG A 80 11.57 4.16 6.12
C ARG A 80 12.04 2.76 5.75
N ALA A 81 13.16 2.29 6.30
CA ALA A 81 13.64 0.92 6.09
C ALA A 81 12.62 -0.11 6.54
N LEU A 82 12.02 0.05 7.73
CA LEU A 82 10.93 -0.79 8.22
C LEU A 82 9.71 -0.77 7.30
N ALA A 83 9.30 0.40 6.81
CA ALA A 83 8.19 0.52 5.88
C ALA A 83 8.46 -0.21 4.56
N PHE A 84 9.64 -0.01 3.97
CA PHE A 84 10.04 -0.71 2.73
C PHE A 84 10.20 -2.23 2.94
N LEU A 85 10.71 -2.67 4.08
CA LEU A 85 10.77 -4.09 4.46
C LEU A 85 9.37 -4.67 4.62
N ALA A 86 8.45 -3.94 5.25
CA ALA A 86 7.06 -4.35 5.37
C ALA A 86 6.39 -4.44 3.99
N PHE A 87 6.63 -3.49 3.09
CA PHE A 87 6.19 -3.54 1.70
C PHE A 87 6.75 -4.77 0.96
N ALA A 88 8.07 -4.99 1.02
CA ALA A 88 8.75 -6.10 0.35
C ALA A 88 8.30 -7.46 0.91
N TRP A 89 8.08 -7.56 2.22
CA TRP A 89 7.58 -8.75 2.89
C TRP A 89 6.15 -9.07 2.45
N VAL A 90 5.26 -8.07 2.45
CA VAL A 90 3.87 -8.24 2.04
C VAL A 90 3.79 -8.60 0.54
N LEU A 91 4.58 -7.94 -0.32
CA LEU A 91 4.65 -8.25 -1.75
C LEU A 91 5.19 -9.67 -2.00
N SER A 92 6.26 -10.07 -1.30
CA SER A 92 6.84 -11.41 -1.40
C SER A 92 5.84 -12.50 -0.98
N TRP A 93 5.17 -12.31 0.16
CA TRP A 93 4.14 -13.24 0.63
C TRP A 93 2.97 -13.34 -0.36
N ARG A 94 2.59 -12.22 -0.99
CA ARG A 94 1.54 -12.16 -2.02
C ARG A 94 1.95 -12.86 -3.31
N LEU A 95 3.19 -12.71 -3.75
CA LEU A 95 3.75 -13.41 -4.92
C LEU A 95 3.67 -14.93 -4.74
N VAL A 96 3.96 -15.42 -3.53
CA VAL A 96 3.83 -16.84 -3.19
C VAL A 96 2.37 -17.31 -3.29
N ILE A 97 1.40 -16.52 -2.84
CA ILE A 97 -0.02 -16.88 -2.90
C ILE A 97 -0.52 -16.92 -4.35
N ILE A 98 -0.20 -15.90 -5.17
CA ILE A 98 -0.60 -15.87 -6.59
C ILE A 98 0.04 -17.04 -7.34
N ALA A 99 1.33 -17.31 -7.09
CA ALA A 99 2.02 -18.45 -7.68
C ALA A 99 1.32 -19.77 -7.31
N ARG A 100 0.91 -19.95 -6.05
CA ARG A 100 0.17 -21.14 -5.60
C ARG A 100 -1.21 -21.24 -6.25
N ALA A 101 -1.94 -20.13 -6.38
CA ALA A 101 -3.26 -20.10 -7.03
C ALA A 101 -3.15 -20.48 -8.52
N GLN A 102 -2.19 -19.91 -9.25
CA GLN A 102 -1.97 -20.25 -10.65
C GLN A 102 -1.49 -21.69 -10.85
N LEU A 103 -0.68 -22.21 -9.94
CA LEU A 103 -0.28 -23.62 -9.96
C LEU A 103 -1.46 -24.57 -9.74
N ALA A 104 -2.42 -24.20 -8.89
CA ALA A 104 -3.64 -24.98 -8.67
C ALA A 104 -4.53 -25.03 -9.92
N GLU A 105 -4.76 -23.88 -10.58
CA GLU A 105 -5.53 -23.78 -11.82
C GLU A 105 -4.89 -24.58 -12.97
N ARG A 106 -3.56 -24.51 -13.10
CA ARG A 106 -2.82 -25.30 -14.11
C ARG A 106 -2.98 -26.80 -13.90
N ARG A 107 -3.09 -27.26 -12.64
CA ARG A 107 -3.33 -28.68 -12.33
C ARG A 107 -4.73 -29.14 -12.72
N VAL A 108 -5.75 -28.29 -12.54
CA VAL A 108 -7.14 -28.60 -12.95
C VAL A 108 -7.24 -28.70 -14.47
N ARG A 109 -6.72 -27.71 -15.21
CA ARG A 109 -6.73 -27.73 -16.69
C ARG A 109 -5.96 -28.90 -17.32
N ARG A 110 -4.91 -29.40 -16.65
CA ARG A 110 -4.19 -30.61 -17.10
C ARG A 110 -5.02 -31.88 -16.93
N LYS A 111 -5.86 -31.96 -15.90
CA LYS A 111 -6.75 -33.12 -15.69
C LYS A 111 -7.90 -33.15 -16.71
N GLU A 112 -8.42 -31.99 -17.10
CA GLU A 112 -9.50 -31.90 -18.10
C GLU A 112 -9.07 -32.20 -19.54
N LYS A 113 -7.79 -31.97 -19.89
CA LYS A 113 -7.25 -32.29 -21.23
C LYS A 113 -6.71 -33.71 -21.39
N GLY A 114 -6.58 -34.45 -20.28
CA GLY A 114 -6.04 -35.81 -20.26
C GLY A 114 -7.09 -36.89 -20.01
N SER A 115 -8.37 -36.50 -19.90
CA SER A 115 -9.54 -37.38 -19.86
C SER A 115 -10.30 -37.29 -21.18
#